data_AF-A0A3N7GNQ5-F1
#
_entry.id   AF-A0A3N7GNQ5-F1
#
_cell.length_a   1.000
_cell.length_b   1.000
_cell.length_c   1.000
_cell.angle_alpha   90.00
_cell.angle_beta   90.00
_cell.angle_gamma   90.00
#
_symmetry.space_group_name_H-M   'P 1'
#
loop_
_entity.id
_entity.type
_entity.pdbx_description
1 polymer ?
#
loop_
_entity_poly.entity_id
_entity_poly.type
_entity_poly.pdbx_seq_one_letter_code
_entity_poly.pdbx_strand_id
1 'polypeptide(L)' 'IGTSGAEIGGAFGGEKDTGGGRESGSDAWKVYMRRQTNTINYTTELPLAQGIKFNI' A
#
# COMPACT_ATOMS: atom_id res chain seq x y z
N ILE A 1 37.66 -8.40 4.32
CA ILE A 1 36.31 -8.27 4.93
C ILE A 1 35.36 -7.96 3.79
N GLY A 2 34.74 -9.00 3.22
CA GLY A 2 33.71 -8.81 2.20
C GLY A 2 32.47 -8.24 2.88
N THR A 3 31.84 -7.24 2.27
CA THR A 3 30.53 -6.76 2.71
C THR A 3 29.60 -7.96 2.80
N SER A 4 28.78 -8.03 3.86
CA SER A 4 27.96 -9.20 4.18
C SER A 4 26.78 -9.46 3.20
N GLY A 5 26.97 -9.21 1.91
CA GLY A 5 26.01 -9.52 0.84
C GLY A 5 24.72 -8.72 0.92
N ALA A 6 24.80 -7.41 1.17
CA ALA A 6 23.65 -6.51 1.16
C ALA A 6 24.03 -5.14 0.60
N GLU A 7 23.12 -4.52 -0.14
CA GLU A 7 23.32 -3.23 -0.80
C GLU A 7 22.11 -2.32 -0.57
N ILE A 8 22.35 -1.01 -0.52
CA ILE A 8 21.35 0.02 -0.15
C ILE A 8 20.08 -0.07 -1.02
N GLY A 9 20.22 -0.44 -2.30
CA GLY A 9 19.11 -0.51 -3.25
C GLY A 9 18.11 -1.64 -2.98
N GLY A 10 18.48 -2.66 -2.19
CA GLY A 10 17.63 -3.79 -1.86
C GLY A 10 16.80 -3.60 -0.59
N ALA A 11 15.68 -4.30 -0.49
CA ALA A 11 14.97 -4.44 0.77
C ALA A 11 15.80 -5.31 1.72
N PHE A 12 16.24 -4.77 2.85
CA PHE A 12 17.02 -5.49 3.86
C PHE A 12 16.12 -5.96 5.01
N GLY A 13 16.19 -7.24 5.35
CA GLY A 13 15.44 -7.80 6.48
C GLY A 13 15.35 -9.33 6.37
N GLY A 14 14.83 -9.98 7.41
CA GLY A 14 14.82 -11.43 7.52
C GLY A 14 13.47 -11.98 7.95
N GLU A 15 13.29 -13.28 7.74
CA GLU A 15 12.07 -14.02 8.08
C GLU A 15 12.20 -14.79 9.40
N LYS A 16 11.10 -15.41 9.86
CA LYS A 16 11.02 -16.25 11.07
C LYS A 16 11.32 -15.44 12.34
N ASP A 17 12.26 -15.88 13.16
CA ASP A 17 12.63 -15.24 14.43
C ASP A 17 13.20 -13.82 14.24
N THR A 18 13.60 -13.47 13.01
CA THR A 18 14.04 -12.12 12.64
C THR A 18 12.89 -11.12 12.52
N GLY A 19 11.63 -11.58 12.43
CA GLY A 19 10.45 -10.72 12.56
C GLY A 19 9.84 -10.15 11.27
N GLY A 20 10.32 -10.55 10.08
CA GLY A 20 9.63 -10.32 8.79
C GLY A 20 9.70 -8.89 8.22
N GLY A 21 10.27 -7.94 8.95
CA GLY A 21 10.41 -6.54 8.50
C GLY A 21 11.32 -6.37 7.29
N ARG A 22 11.24 -5.20 6.64
CA ARG A 22 12.11 -4.79 5.54
C ARG A 22 12.44 -3.29 5.61
N GLU A 23 13.70 -2.93 5.37
CA GLU A 23 14.25 -1.58 5.47
C GLU A 23 15.14 -1.23 4.27
N SER A 24 15.61 0.02 4.20
CA SER A 24 16.49 0.59 3.17
C SER A 24 15.85 0.77 1.78
N GLY A 25 16.02 -0.18 0.87
CA GLY A 25 15.70 -0.02 -0.55
C GLY A 25 14.35 -0.60 -0.97
N SER A 26 14.18 -0.80 -2.28
CA SER A 26 12.92 -1.29 -2.87
C SER A 26 11.71 -0.45 -2.44
N ASP A 27 10.60 -1.09 -2.10
CA ASP A 27 9.38 -0.48 -1.62
C ASP A 27 9.23 -0.52 -0.10
N ALA A 28 10.34 -0.67 0.66
CA ALA A 28 10.35 -0.64 2.12
C ALA A 28 9.76 0.66 2.70
N TRP A 29 9.86 1.78 1.97
CA TRP A 29 9.23 3.05 2.34
C TRP A 29 7.70 2.95 2.53
N LYS A 30 7.05 1.98 1.87
CA LYS A 30 5.59 1.77 1.99
C LYS A 30 5.16 1.40 3.40
N VAL A 31 6.03 0.80 4.21
CA VAL A 31 5.73 0.45 5.62
C VAL A 31 5.58 1.71 6.48
N TYR A 32 6.25 2.80 6.11
CA TYR A 32 6.23 4.08 6.83
C TYR A 32 5.13 5.03 6.34
N MET A 33 4.29 4.59 5.39
CA MET A 33 3.17 5.37 4.86
C MET A 33 1.87 4.58 4.93
N ARG A 34 0.73 5.28 4.93
CA ARG A 34 -0.59 4.64 4.90
C ARG A 34 -1.17 4.67 3.48
N ARG A 35 -1.51 3.49 2.93
CA ARG A 35 -2.22 3.38 1.64
C ARG A 35 -3.69 3.79 1.79
N GLN A 36 -4.21 4.52 0.81
CA GLN A 36 -5.64 4.81 0.64
C GLN A 36 -6.08 4.42 -0.77
N THR A 37 -7.33 3.96 -0.91
CA THR A 37 -7.94 3.64 -2.20
C THR A 37 -9.17 4.52 -2.36
N ASN A 38 -9.14 5.43 -3.34
CA ASN A 38 -10.14 6.46 -3.53
C ASN A 38 -10.83 6.27 -4.87
N THR A 39 -12.16 6.23 -4.88
CA THR A 39 -12.99 6.26 -6.08
C THR A 39 -13.70 7.61 -6.11
N ILE A 40 -13.41 8.43 -7.11
CA ILE A 40 -14.02 9.76 -7.28
C ILE A 40 -14.99 9.68 -8.46
N ASN A 41 -16.27 9.92 -8.18
CA ASN A 41 -17.28 10.06 -9.21
C ASN A 41 -17.44 11.54 -9.59
N TYR A 42 -17.18 11.89 -10.85
CA TYR A 42 -17.30 13.26 -11.37
C TYR A 42 -18.66 13.53 -12.03
N THR A 43 -19.59 12.58 -12.03
CA THR A 43 -20.93 12.76 -12.59
C THR A 43 -21.93 13.24 -11.51
N THR A 44 -23.09 13.71 -11.95
CA THR A 44 -24.23 14.00 -11.08
C THR A 44 -25.10 12.76 -10.83
N GLU A 45 -24.70 11.61 -11.36
CA GLU A 45 -25.48 10.37 -11.33
C GLU A 45 -24.90 9.43 -10.28
N LEU A 46 -25.78 8.91 -9.42
CA LEU A 46 -25.48 7.77 -8.56
C LEU A 46 -26.39 6.61 -8.96
N PRO A 47 -25.87 5.38 -9.06
CA PRO A 47 -26.71 4.23 -9.35
C PRO A 47 -27.81 4.12 -8.28
N LEU A 48 -29.07 4.10 -8.71
CA LEU A 48 -30.22 4.00 -7.81
C LEU A 48 -30.23 2.63 -7.15
N ALA A 49 -30.39 2.61 -5.82
CA ALA A 49 -30.60 1.37 -5.09
C ALA A 49 -31.90 0.71 -5.58
N GLN A 50 -31.78 -0.43 -6.28
CA GLN A 50 -32.91 -1.22 -6.78
C GLN A 50 -33.92 -0.44 -7.66
N GLY A 51 -33.48 0.66 -8.30
CA GLY A 51 -34.35 1.50 -9.13
C GLY A 51 -35.31 2.43 -8.35
N ILE A 52 -35.20 2.52 -7.02
CA ILE A 52 -36.02 3.41 -6.20
C ILE A 52 -35.57 4.86 -6.42
N LYS A 53 -36.50 5.75 -6.79
CA LYS A 53 -36.26 7.20 -6.93
C LYS A 53 -36.57 7.90 -5.61
N PHE A 54 -35.55 8.45 -4.96
CA PHE A 54 -35.73 9.31 -3.78
C PHE A 54 -36.03 10.74 -4.24
N ASN A 55 -37.31 11.07 -4.46
CA ASN A 55 -37.76 12.46 -4.63
C ASN A 55 -38.21 13.00 -3.26
N ILE A 56 -37.81 14.22 -2.91
CA ILE A 56 -38.43 15.04 -1.83
C ILE A 56 -39.54 15.87 -2.46
#